data_AF-A0A8I1SAZ9-F1
#
_entry.id   AF-A0A8I1SAZ9-F1
#
_cell.length_a   1.000
_cell.length_b   1.000
_cell.length_c   1.000
_cell.angle_alpha   90.00
_cell.angle_beta   90.00
_cell.angle_gamma   90.00
#
_symmetry.space_group_name_H-M   'P 1'
#
loop_
_entity.id
_entity.type
_entity.pdbx_description
1 polymer ?
#
loop_
_entity_poly.entity_id
_entity_poly.type
_entity_poly.pdbx_seq_one_letter_code
_entity_poly.pdbx_strand_id
1 'polypeptide(L)'
;MVRARRLAFASLIMIAVNVPWLVVSWLVGLAAMALVGAREGQLLTEYGAGGWVAWALMLAFMTVPSVAGVVLGVRARRVGERRLSTAGIVANAVVGVGWVVLSAVQVIA
;
A
#
# COMPACT_ATOMS: atom_id res chain seq x y z
N MET A 1 4.94 18.59 -21.81
CA MET A 1 5.36 17.18 -21.95
C MET A 1 6.34 16.72 -20.87
N VAL A 2 7.45 17.43 -20.58
CA VAL A 2 8.45 17.02 -19.56
C VAL A 2 7.84 16.76 -18.17
N ARG A 3 6.98 17.66 -17.68
CA ARG A 3 6.30 17.52 -16.38
C ARG A 3 5.39 16.29 -16.32
N ALA A 4 4.66 15.98 -17.39
CA ALA A 4 3.77 14.83 -17.46
C ALA A 4 4.56 13.51 -17.41
N ARG A 5 5.67 13.44 -18.16
CA ARG A 5 6.56 12.28 -18.18
C ARG A 5 7.24 12.04 -16.83
N ARG A 6 7.68 13.11 -16.14
CA ARG A 6 8.23 13.03 -14.77
C ARG A 6 7.21 12.45 -13.77
N LEU A 7 5.95 12.90 -13.82
CA LEU A 7 4.89 12.37 -12.96
C LEU A 7 4.57 10.90 -13.25
N ALA A 8 4.53 10.51 -14.52
CA ALA A 8 4.32 9.12 -14.91
C ALA A 8 5.48 8.22 -14.46
N PHE A 9 6.72 8.72 -14.54
CA PHE A 9 7.89 8.00 -14.05
C PHE A 9 7.89 7.89 -12.52
N ALA A 10 7.53 8.95 -11.81
CA ALA A 10 7.35 8.93 -10.36
C ALA A 10 6.28 7.92 -9.93
N SER A 11 5.16 7.82 -10.66
CA SER A 11 4.14 6.80 -10.45
C SER A 11 4.72 5.37 -10.54
N LEU A 12 5.58 5.10 -11.53
CA LEU A 12 6.25 3.81 -11.66
C LEU A 12 7.28 3.56 -10.55
N ILE A 13 8.03 4.59 -10.13
CA ILE A 13 8.98 4.49 -9.01
C ILE A 13 8.26 4.07 -7.72
N MET A 14 7.00 4.47 -7.50
CA MET A 14 6.24 4.04 -6.33
C MET A 14 6.11 2.52 -6.21
N ILE A 15 6.17 1.78 -7.31
CA ILE A 15 6.21 0.31 -7.28
C ILE A 15 7.48 -0.16 -6.56
N ALA A 16 8.64 0.38 -6.93
CA ALA A 16 9.90 0.07 -6.26
C ALA A 16 9.89 0.50 -4.78
N VAL A 17 9.22 1.61 -4.45
CA VAL A 17 9.04 2.09 -3.06
C VAL A 17 8.23 1.10 -2.21
N ASN A 18 7.36 0.27 -2.79
CA ASN A 18 6.66 -0.77 -2.01
C ASN A 18 7.63 -1.76 -1.33
N VAL A 19 8.81 -1.99 -1.90
CA VAL A 19 9.82 -2.92 -1.34
C VAL A 19 10.41 -2.44 -0.01
N PRO A 20 11.00 -1.23 0.11
CA PRO A 20 11.42 -0.71 1.40
C PRO A 20 10.22 -0.41 2.31
N TRP A 21 9.06 -0.04 1.76
CA TRP A 21 7.85 0.19 2.55
C TRP A 21 7.32 -1.07 3.22
N LEU A 22 7.54 -2.24 2.64
CA LEU A 22 7.26 -3.53 3.27
C LEU A 22 8.03 -3.70 4.58
N VAL A 23 9.32 -3.34 4.59
CA VAL A 23 10.14 -3.42 5.80
C VAL A 23 9.63 -2.43 6.86
N VAL A 24 9.31 -1.20 6.45
CA VAL A 24 8.74 -0.19 7.36
C VAL A 24 7.41 -0.68 7.93
N SER A 25 6.53 -1.21 7.08
CA SER A 25 5.25 -1.76 7.49
C SER A 25 5.45 -2.94 8.44
N TRP A 26 6.36 -3.86 8.17
CA TRP A 26 6.63 -4.97 9.08
C TRP A 26 7.07 -4.47 10.47
N LEU A 27 7.99 -3.50 10.55
CA LEU A 27 8.42 -2.90 11.83
C LEU A 27 7.28 -2.20 12.57
N VAL A 28 6.43 -1.45 11.86
CA VAL A 28 5.25 -0.81 12.45
C VAL A 28 4.26 -1.85 12.95
N GLY A 29 4.12 -2.98 12.25
CA GLY A 29 3.24 -4.08 12.65
C GLY A 29 3.71 -4.76 13.93
N LEU A 30 5.03 -5.00 14.06
CA LEU A 30 5.63 -5.51 15.30
C LEU A 30 5.39 -4.54 16.47
N ALA A 31 5.56 -3.24 16.25
CA ALA A 31 5.28 -2.24 17.28
C ALA A 31 3.79 -2.22 17.68
N ALA A 32 2.88 -2.31 16.71
CA ALA A 32 1.44 -2.41 16.97
C ALA A 32 1.08 -3.67 17.76
N MET A 33 1.66 -4.82 17.42
CA MET A 33 1.48 -6.06 18.18
C MET A 33 1.99 -5.93 19.62
N ALA A 34 3.17 -5.35 19.82
CA ALA A 34 3.73 -5.11 21.16
C ALA A 34 2.82 -4.24 22.03
N LEU A 35 2.20 -3.20 21.46
CA LEU A 35 1.27 -2.32 22.18
C LEU A 35 -0.01 -3.02 22.64
N VAL A 36 -0.49 -4.00 21.87
CA VAL A 36 -1.71 -4.77 22.18
C VAL A 36 -1.39 -6.05 22.98
N GLY A 37 -0.10 -6.32 23.24
CA GLY A 37 0.36 -7.54 23.92
C GLY A 37 0.28 -8.80 23.06
N ALA A 38 0.17 -8.64 21.74
CA ALA A 38 0.09 -9.73 20.79
C ALA A 38 1.45 -10.40 20.55
N ARG A 39 1.46 -11.73 20.48
CA ARG A 39 2.66 -12.51 20.15
C ARG A 39 2.78 -12.71 18.65
N GLU A 40 4.00 -12.86 18.15
CA GLU A 40 4.26 -13.23 16.76
C GLU A 40 3.49 -14.52 16.40
N GLY A 41 2.74 -14.49 15.29
CA GLY A 41 1.91 -15.59 14.83
C GLY A 41 0.44 -15.52 15.26
N GLN A 42 0.04 -14.55 16.08
CA GLN A 42 -1.37 -14.28 16.40
C GLN A 42 -1.93 -13.16 15.52
N LEU A 43 -3.20 -13.29 15.14
CA LEU A 43 -3.88 -12.26 14.35
C LEU A 43 -4.24 -11.07 15.25
N LEU A 44 -4.01 -9.85 14.76
CA LEU A 44 -4.44 -8.63 15.46
C LEU A 44 -5.94 -8.65 15.76
N THR A 45 -6.75 -9.20 14.84
CA THR A 45 -8.22 -9.25 14.94
C THR A 45 -8.74 -10.12 16.10
N GLU A 46 -7.91 -11.00 16.67
CA GLU A 46 -8.26 -11.80 17.87
C GLU A 46 -8.36 -10.94 19.15
N TYR A 47 -7.78 -9.73 19.14
CA TYR A 47 -7.77 -8.81 20.27
C TYR A 47 -9.00 -7.90 20.34
N GLY A 48 -10.12 -8.37 19.80
CA GLY A 48 -11.40 -7.65 19.79
C GLY A 48 -11.38 -6.38 18.95
N ALA A 49 -12.20 -5.38 19.31
CA ALA A 49 -12.40 -4.18 18.50
C ALA A 49 -11.10 -3.39 18.25
N GLY A 50 -10.21 -3.29 19.23
CA GLY A 50 -8.91 -2.61 19.09
C GLY A 50 -8.00 -3.30 18.06
N GLY A 51 -8.07 -4.63 18.01
CA GLY A 51 -7.39 -5.46 17.02
C GLY A 51 -7.82 -5.19 15.58
N TRP A 52 -9.13 -5.09 15.35
CA TRP A 52 -9.70 -4.74 14.05
C TRP A 52 -9.31 -3.33 13.61
N VAL A 53 -9.31 -2.37 14.53
CA VAL A 53 -8.87 -0.99 14.23
C VAL A 53 -7.39 -0.96 13.86
N ALA A 54 -6.54 -1.64 14.63
CA ALA A 54 -5.11 -1.75 14.34
C ALA A 54 -4.86 -2.39 12.97
N TRP A 55 -5.56 -3.48 12.65
CA TRP A 55 -5.49 -4.14 11.33
C TRP A 55 -5.90 -3.21 10.19
N ALA A 56 -7.03 -2.50 10.32
CA ALA A 56 -7.52 -1.59 9.29
C ALA A 56 -6.56 -0.41 9.05
N LEU A 57 -6.02 0.17 10.12
CA LEU A 57 -4.99 1.22 10.04
C LEU A 57 -3.71 0.70 9.40
N MET A 58 -3.32 -0.54 9.70
CA MET A 58 -2.16 -1.18 9.12
C MET A 58 -2.33 -1.39 7.61
N LEU A 59 -3.49 -1.87 7.19
CA LEU A 59 -3.83 -2.05 5.78
C LEU A 59 -3.83 -0.69 5.04
N ALA A 60 -4.40 0.34 5.65
CA ALA A 60 -4.36 1.70 5.11
C ALA A 60 -2.91 2.20 4.97
N PHE A 61 -2.06 1.95 5.97
CA PHE A 61 -0.64 2.32 5.96
C PHE A 61 0.15 1.60 4.86
N MET A 62 -0.04 0.28 4.72
CA MET A 62 0.64 -0.53 3.71
C MET A 62 0.30 -0.11 2.28
N THR A 63 -0.92 0.38 2.05
CA THR A 63 -1.39 0.78 0.72
C THR A 63 -0.96 2.19 0.30
N VAL A 64 -0.35 2.99 1.19
CA VAL A 64 0.05 4.38 0.92
C VAL A 64 0.88 4.54 -0.37
N PRO A 65 1.97 3.75 -0.60
CA PRO A 65 2.77 3.91 -1.82
C PRO A 65 1.95 3.66 -3.09
N SER A 66 1.08 2.64 -3.04
CA SER A 66 0.21 2.27 -4.16
C SER A 66 -0.82 3.36 -4.46
N VAL A 67 -1.46 3.93 -3.43
CA VAL A 67 -2.39 5.05 -3.58
C VAL A 67 -1.68 6.29 -4.14
N ALA A 68 -0.51 6.63 -3.61
CA ALA A 68 0.30 7.75 -4.13
C ALA A 68 0.70 7.52 -5.59
N GLY A 69 1.11 6.30 -5.95
CA GLY A 69 1.44 5.91 -7.32
C GLY A 69 0.26 6.07 -8.28
N VAL A 70 -0.94 5.65 -7.88
CA VAL A 70 -2.19 5.87 -8.65
C VAL A 70 -2.48 7.36 -8.82
N VAL A 71 -2.41 8.16 -7.74
CA VAL A 71 -2.66 9.61 -7.79
C VAL A 71 -1.68 10.31 -8.73
N LEU A 72 -0.39 9.97 -8.67
CA LEU A 72 0.62 10.50 -9.58
C LEU A 72 0.34 10.11 -11.03
N GLY A 73 -0.06 8.86 -11.26
CA GLY A 73 -0.46 8.36 -12.57
C GLY A 73 -1.66 9.13 -13.13
N VAL A 74 -2.73 9.31 -12.35
CA VAL A 74 -3.93 10.08 -12.75
C VAL A 74 -3.56 11.53 -13.06
N ARG A 75 -2.71 12.16 -12.22
CA ARG A 75 -2.20 13.51 -12.49
C ARG A 75 -1.41 13.58 -13.79
N ALA A 76 -0.54 12.61 -14.08
CA ALA A 76 0.21 12.54 -15.33
C ALA A 76 -0.72 12.42 -16.56
N ARG A 77 -1.82 11.65 -16.43
CA ARG A 77 -2.85 11.52 -17.48
C ARG A 77 -3.52 12.84 -17.79
N ARG A 78 -3.90 13.59 -16.75
CA ARG A 78 -4.53 14.91 -16.88
C ARG A 78 -3.62 15.94 -17.56
N VAL A 79 -2.30 15.78 -17.43
CA VAL A 79 -1.28 16.67 -18.04
C VAL A 79 -0.88 16.20 -19.46
N GLY A 80 -1.45 15.10 -19.96
CA GLY A 80 -1.35 14.69 -21.37
C GLY A 80 -0.55 13.41 -21.63
N GLU A 81 0.06 12.78 -20.62
CA GLU A 81 0.80 11.52 -20.81
C GLU A 81 -0.14 10.32 -20.61
N ARG A 82 -0.50 9.60 -21.68
CA ARG A 82 -1.51 8.52 -21.59
C ARG A 82 -0.91 7.12 -21.37
N ARG A 83 0.13 6.73 -22.13
CA ARG A 83 0.68 5.35 -22.11
C ARG A 83 1.35 5.03 -20.78
N LEU A 84 2.41 5.78 -20.42
CA LEU A 84 3.16 5.57 -19.18
C LEU A 84 2.32 5.76 -17.92
N SER A 85 1.40 6.74 -17.96
CA SER A 85 0.44 6.95 -16.87
C SER A 85 -0.45 5.74 -16.63
N THR A 86 -1.03 5.17 -17.68
CA THR A 86 -1.92 4.00 -17.55
C THR A 86 -1.18 2.82 -16.97
N ALA A 87 0.05 2.56 -17.43
CA ALA A 87 0.89 1.51 -16.87
C ALA A 87 1.17 1.73 -15.37
N GLY A 88 1.53 2.96 -14.97
CA GLY A 88 1.76 3.30 -13.56
C GLY A 88 0.50 3.15 -12.70
N ILE A 89 -0.66 3.57 -13.20
CA ILE A 89 -1.96 3.40 -12.50
C ILE A 89 -2.25 1.91 -12.32
N VAL A 90 -2.20 1.12 -13.39
CA VAL A 90 -2.55 -0.31 -13.36
C VAL A 90 -1.61 -1.07 -12.43
N ALA A 91 -0.30 -0.86 -12.55
CA ALA A 91 0.67 -1.56 -11.72
C ALA A 91 0.50 -1.25 -10.23
N ASN A 92 0.35 0.04 -9.85
CA ASN A 92 0.12 0.39 -8.45
C ASN A 92 -1.25 -0.09 -7.95
N ALA A 93 -2.28 -0.08 -8.80
CA ALA A 93 -3.59 -0.62 -8.43
C ALA A 93 -3.52 -2.14 -8.19
N VAL A 94 -2.82 -2.89 -9.05
CA VAL A 94 -2.64 -4.34 -8.87
C VAL A 94 -1.88 -4.64 -7.58
N VAL A 95 -0.79 -3.91 -7.28
CA VAL A 95 -0.04 -4.06 -6.03
C VAL A 95 -0.92 -3.73 -4.82
N GLY A 96 -1.63 -2.59 -4.86
CA GLY A 96 -2.53 -2.17 -3.78
C GLY A 96 -3.67 -3.16 -3.53
N VAL A 97 -4.32 -3.64 -4.59
CA VAL A 97 -5.36 -4.69 -4.48
C VAL A 97 -4.75 -5.99 -3.97
N GLY A 98 -3.55 -6.36 -4.42
CA GLY A 98 -2.82 -7.51 -3.91
C GLY A 98 -2.63 -7.46 -2.40
N TRP A 99 -2.24 -6.29 -1.85
CA TRP A 99 -2.14 -6.10 -0.40
C TRP A 99 -3.46 -6.32 0.32
N VAL A 100 -4.54 -5.75 -0.19
CA VAL A 100 -5.88 -5.90 0.40
C VAL A 100 -6.32 -7.36 0.39
N VAL A 101 -6.14 -8.06 -0.73
CA VAL A 101 -6.52 -9.48 -0.87
C VAL A 101 -5.68 -10.35 0.07
N LEU A 102 -4.36 -10.18 0.08
CA LEU A 102 -3.48 -10.97 0.97
C LEU A 102 -3.83 -10.73 2.44
N SER A 103 -4.08 -9.47 2.83
CA SER A 103 -4.46 -9.13 4.19
C SER A 103 -5.83 -9.70 4.58
N ALA A 104 -6.81 -9.66 3.67
CA ALA A 104 -8.12 -10.26 3.91
C ALA A 104 -8.04 -11.79 4.03
N VAL A 105 -7.25 -12.45 3.18
CA VAL A 105 -7.03 -13.91 3.27
C VAL A 105 -6.43 -14.29 4.62
N GLN A 106 -5.44 -13.56 5.10
CA GLN A 106 -4.83 -13.80 6.42
C GLN A 106 -5.80 -13.68 7.59
N VAL A 107 -6.88 -12.90 7.45
CA VAL A 107 -7.87 -12.71 8.51
C VAL A 107 -8.98 -13.77 8.46
N ILE A 108 -9.26 -14.33 7.29
CA ILE A 108 -10.38 -15.25 7.06
C ILE A 108 -9.95 -16.73 7.11
N ALA A 109 -8.71 -17.04 6.72
CA ALA A 109 -8.15 -18.39 6.68
C ALA A 109 -7.43 -18.74 7.99
#